data_AF-A0A6M0SDV5-F1
#
_entry.id   AF-A0A6M0SDV5-F1
#
_cell.length_a   1.000
_cell.length_b   1.000
_cell.length_c   1.000
_cell.angle_alpha   90.00
_cell.angle_beta   90.00
_cell.angle_gamma   90.00
#
_symmetry.space_group_name_H-M   'P 1'
#
loop_
_entity.id
_entity.type
_entity.pdbx_description
1 polymer ?
#
loop_
_entity_poly.entity_id
_entity_poly.type
_entity_poly.pdbx_seq_one_letter_code
_entity_poly.pdbx_strand_id
1 'polypeptide(L)'
;MIALIGTAFLLIGAVNMAWFLLWFLLAWSSTLGAKVSKKVGTDNESTDSNIQLGEAFKREALQKFAISTALLIVGSVLSHIGS
;
A
#
# COMPACT_ATOMS: atom_id res chain seq x y z
N MET A 1 0.68 -20.78 22.91
CA MET A 1 -0.41 -20.77 21.89
C MET A 1 -0.67 -19.36 21.37
N ILE A 2 -0.85 -18.36 22.25
CA ILE A 2 -1.05 -16.95 21.88
C ILE A 2 0.15 -16.36 21.13
N ALA A 3 1.39 -16.66 21.54
CA ALA A 3 2.58 -16.22 20.81
C ALA A 3 2.63 -16.71 19.36
N LEU A 4 2.19 -17.94 19.09
CA LEU A 4 2.15 -18.54 17.75
C LEU A 4 1.13 -17.83 16.85
N ILE A 5 -0.01 -17.42 17.43
CA ILE A 5 -1.02 -16.59 16.76
C ILE A 5 -0.42 -15.21 16.46
N GLY A 6 0.23 -14.57 17.43
CA GLY A 6 0.88 -13.27 17.21
C GLY A 6 1.92 -13.29 16.08
N THR A 7 2.75 -14.34 16.00
CA THR A 7 3.74 -14.50 14.93
C THR A 7 3.09 -14.69 13.55
N ALA A 8 1.95 -15.39 13.48
CA ALA A 8 1.20 -15.52 12.23
C ALA A 8 0.65 -14.16 11.75
N PHE A 9 0.10 -13.35 12.67
CA PHE A 9 -0.36 -11.99 12.35
C PHE A 9 0.79 -11.07 11.92
N LEU A 10 1.97 -11.19 12.53
CA LEU A 10 3.16 -10.44 12.13
C LEU A 10 3.60 -10.78 10.70
N LEU A 11 3.66 -12.07 10.35
CA LEU A 11 4.04 -12.52 9.01
C LEU A 11 3.04 -12.07 7.94
N ILE A 12 1.74 -12.26 8.20
CA ILE A 12 0.67 -11.85 7.28
C ILE A 12 0.64 -10.33 7.13
N GLY A 13 0.80 -9.60 8.24
CA GLY A 13 0.88 -8.14 8.23
C GLY A 13 2.08 -7.63 7.45
N ALA A 14 3.26 -8.22 7.63
CA ALA A 14 4.48 -7.85 6.90
C ALA A 14 4.39 -8.10 5.40
N VAL A 15 3.90 -9.28 4.99
CA VAL A 15 3.73 -9.61 3.56
C VAL A 15 2.72 -8.67 2.90
N ASN A 16 1.57 -8.43 3.53
CA ASN A 16 0.57 -7.50 2.99
C ASN A 16 1.09 -6.06 2.96
N MET A 17 1.80 -5.62 4.00
CA MET A 17 2.41 -4.29 4.05
C MET A 17 3.40 -4.09 2.91
N ALA A 18 4.31 -5.05 2.67
CA ALA A 18 5.26 -4.99 1.56
C ALA A 18 4.55 -4.98 0.20
N TRP A 19 3.50 -5.80 0.05
CA TRP A 19 2.70 -5.86 -1.18
C TRP A 19 2.02 -4.54 -1.51
N PHE A 20 1.29 -3.94 -0.56
CA PHE A 20 0.60 -2.67 -0.79
C PHE A 20 1.57 -1.49 -0.94
N LEU A 21 2.72 -1.53 -0.27
CA LEU A 21 3.77 -0.53 -0.48
C LEU A 21 4.32 -0.57 -1.91
N LEU A 22 4.56 -1.77 -2.45
CA LEU A 22 5.00 -1.94 -3.84
C LEU A 22 3.96 -1.34 -4.82
N TRP A 23 2.70 -1.69 -4.64
CA TRP A 23 1.60 -1.17 -5.47
C TRP A 23 1.45 0.34 -5.36
N PHE A 24 1.60 0.90 -4.16
CA PHE A 24 1.60 2.34 -3.95
C PHE A 24 2.73 3.03 -4.73
N LEU A 25 3.95 2.49 -4.70
CA LEU A 25 5.09 3.04 -5.43
C LEU A 25 4.89 2.97 -6.95
N LEU A 26 4.36 1.86 -7.46
CA LEU A 26 4.06 1.71 -8.89
C LEU A 26 3.00 2.72 -9.35
N ALA A 27 1.91 2.84 -8.60
CA ALA A 27 0.84 3.81 -8.90
C ALA A 27 1.32 5.26 -8.75
N TRP A 28 2.21 5.53 -7.80
CA TRP A 28 2.84 6.84 -7.65
C TRP A 28 3.71 7.20 -8.86
N SER A 29 4.56 6.27 -9.29
CA SER A 29 5.43 6.43 -10.46
C SER A 29 4.64 6.67 -11.74
N SER A 30 3.60 5.86 -11.98
CA SER A 30 2.74 6.02 -13.18
C SER A 30 1.98 7.35 -13.17
N THR A 31 1.43 7.76 -12.02
CA THR A 31 0.73 9.04 -11.88
C THR A 31 1.67 10.22 -12.11
N LEU A 32 2.90 10.15 -11.59
CA LEU A 32 3.92 11.16 -11.86
C LEU A 32 4.28 11.23 -13.34
N GLY A 33 4.51 10.08 -13.98
CA GLY A 33 4.78 10.01 -15.41
C GLY A 33 3.67 10.66 -16.23
N ALA A 34 2.41 10.33 -15.93
CA ALA A 34 1.25 10.94 -16.60
C ALA A 34 1.15 12.46 -16.35
N LYS A 35 1.43 12.94 -15.13
CA LYS A 35 1.48 14.38 -14.83
C LYS A 35 2.61 15.08 -15.59
N VAL A 36 3.77 14.43 -15.74
CA VAL A 36 4.88 14.97 -16.54
C VAL A 36 4.49 15.02 -18.01
N SER A 37 3.92 13.96 -18.58
CA SER A 37 3.42 13.94 -19.97
C SER A 37 2.42 15.07 -20.24
N LYS A 38 1.49 15.32 -19.31
CA LYS A 38 0.56 16.45 -19.37
C LYS A 38 1.27 17.80 -19.35
N LYS A 39 2.34 17.93 -18.58
CA LYS A 39 3.13 19.17 -18.50
C LYS A 39 3.96 19.44 -19.76
N VAL A 40 4.44 18.40 -20.43
CA VAL A 40 5.22 18.52 -21.67
C VAL A 40 4.36 18.51 -22.94
N GLY A 41 3.04 18.40 -22.81
CA GLY A 41 2.09 18.44 -23.92
C GLY A 41 2.10 17.17 -24.78
N THR A 42 2.57 16.05 -24.23
CA THR A 42 2.53 14.73 -24.88
C THR A 42 1.40 13.86 -24.30
N ASP A 43 0.42 14.48 -23.64
CA ASP A 43 -0.75 13.82 -23.11
C ASP A 43 -1.79 13.51 -24.20
N ASN A 44 -2.64 12.54 -23.90
CA ASN A 44 -3.81 12.19 -24.71
C ASN A 44 -5.09 12.31 -23.86
N GLU A 45 -6.25 12.12 -24.48
CA GLU A 45 -7.56 12.15 -23.79
C GLU A 45 -7.68 11.19 -22.60
N SER A 46 -6.91 10.09 -22.59
CA SER A 46 -6.91 9.11 -21.50
C SER A 46 -5.99 9.48 -20.33
N THR A 47 -5.13 10.50 -20.47
CA THR A 47 -4.11 10.85 -19.47
C THR A 47 -4.75 11.34 -18.17
N ASP A 48 -5.81 12.14 -18.25
CA ASP A 48 -6.54 12.61 -17.06
C ASP A 48 -7.30 11.49 -16.34
N SER A 49 -7.90 10.58 -17.10
CA SER A 49 -8.53 9.38 -16.54
C SER A 49 -7.50 8.51 -15.81
N ASN A 50 -6.32 8.29 -16.42
CA ASN A 50 -5.24 7.50 -15.82
C ASN A 50 -4.67 8.14 -14.55
N ILE A 51 -4.59 9.48 -14.49
CA ILE A 51 -4.18 10.20 -13.27
C ILE A 51 -5.21 9.99 -12.16
N GLN A 52 -6.51 10.13 -12.46
CA GLN A 52 -7.57 9.92 -11.46
C GLN A 52 -7.60 8.47 -10.95
N LEU A 53 -7.45 7.49 -11.85
CA LEU A 53 -7.42 6.07 -11.50
C LEU A 53 -6.17 5.75 -10.65
N GLY A 54 -5.01 6.30 -11.02
CA GLY A 54 -3.77 6.19 -10.24
C GLY A 54 -3.86 6.82 -8.86
N GLU A 55 -4.54 7.97 -8.71
CA GLU A 55 -4.76 8.61 -7.42
C GLU A 55 -5.74 7.82 -6.53
N ALA A 56 -6.83 7.31 -7.09
CA ALA A 56 -7.76 6.45 -6.37
C ALA A 56 -7.07 5.17 -5.87
N PHE A 57 -6.30 4.52 -6.76
CA PHE A 57 -5.58 3.29 -6.42
C PHE A 57 -4.46 3.53 -5.40
N LYS A 58 -3.72 4.64 -5.50
CA LYS A 58 -2.77 5.07 -4.46
C LYS A 58 -3.43 5.18 -3.10
N ARG A 59 -4.61 5.79 -3.03
CA ARG A 59 -5.34 6.01 -1.78
C ARG A 59 -5.79 4.69 -1.17
N GLU A 60 -6.29 3.78 -2.00
CA GLU A 60 -6.64 2.42 -1.57
C GLU A 60 -5.42 1.64 -1.06
N ALA A 61 -4.31 1.66 -1.81
CA ALA A 61 -3.07 1.00 -1.42
C ALA A 61 -2.55 1.55 -0.08
N LEU A 62 -2.59 2.87 0.12
CA LEU A 62 -2.18 3.52 1.37
C LEU A 62 -3.10 3.14 2.55
N GLN A 63 -4.41 3.05 2.32
CA GLN A 63 -5.36 2.60 3.34
C GLN A 63 -5.09 1.14 3.74
N LYS A 64 -4.87 0.24 2.77
CA LYS A 64 -4.55 -1.17 3.04
C LYS A 64 -3.17 -1.33 3.69
N PHE A 65 -2.21 -0.48 3.34
CA PHE A 65 -0.92 -0.40 4.03
C PHE A 65 -1.09 0.01 5.50
N ALA A 66 -1.92 1.01 5.79
CA ALA A 66 -2.20 1.43 7.16
C ALA A 66 -2.87 0.32 7.98
N ILE A 67 -3.84 -0.41 7.39
CA ILE A 67 -4.47 -1.57 8.02
C ILE A 67 -3.45 -2.69 8.29
N SER A 68 -2.58 -2.98 7.32
CA SER A 68 -1.52 -3.99 7.47
C SER A 68 -0.52 -3.62 8.58
N THR A 69 -0.22 -2.33 8.70
CA THR A 69 0.62 -1.79 9.79
C THR A 69 -0.08 -1.95 11.15
N ALA A 70 -1.39 -1.70 11.23
CA ALA A 70 -2.15 -1.93 12.46
C ALA A 70 -2.16 -3.42 12.85
N LEU A 71 -2.29 -4.33 11.88
CA LEU A 71 -2.19 -5.79 12.13
C LEU A 71 -0.81 -6.21 12.63
N LEU A 72 0.25 -5.59 12.13
CA LEU A 72 1.62 -5.77 12.62
C LEU A 72 1.75 -5.34 14.10
N ILE A 73 1.20 -4.18 14.46
CA ILE A 73 1.23 -3.70 15.85
C ILE A 73 0.45 -4.66 16.77
N VAL A 74 -0.76 -5.07 16.35
CA VAL A 74 -1.59 -6.02 17.11
C VAL A 74 -0.87 -7.37 17.26
N GLY A 75 -0.29 -7.90 16.19
CA GLY A 75 0.51 -9.12 16.21
C GLY A 75 1.69 -9.02 17.16
N SER A 76 2.41 -7.89 17.16
CA SER A 76 3.53 -7.63 18.06
C SER A 76 3.10 -7.63 19.53
N VAL A 77 1.97 -6.98 19.84
CA VAL A 77 1.44 -6.93 21.21
C VAL A 77 1.01 -8.32 21.67
N LEU A 78 0.31 -9.08 20.82
CA LEU A 78 -0.13 -10.44 21.15
C LEU A 78 1.06 -11.40 21.32
N SER A 79 2.10 -11.28 20.49
CA SER A 79 3.34 -12.06 20.65
C SER A 79 4.06 -11.74 21.95
N HIS A 80 4.04 -10.47 22.39
CA HIS A 80 4.70 -10.03 23.62
C HIS A 80 3.93 -10.41 24.89
N ILE A 81 2.59 -10.37 24.87
CA ILE A 81 1.76 -10.80 26.01
C ILE A 81 1.76 -12.33 26.16
N GLY A 82 1.92 -13.05 25.04
CA GLY A 82 1.92 -14.51 25.00
C GLY A 82 3.27 -15.18 25.22
N SER A 83 4.35 -14.42 25.44
CA SER A 83 5.71 -14.90 25.75
C SER A 83 5.96 -14.96 27.25
#